data_AF-A0A2N6E1Z4-F1
#
_entry.id   AF-A0A2N6E1Z4-F1
#
_cell.length_a   1.000
_cell.length_b   1.000
_cell.length_c   1.000
_cell.angle_alpha   90.00
_cell.angle_beta   90.00
_cell.angle_gamma   90.00
#
_symmetry.space_group_name_H-M   'P 1'
#
loop_
_entity.id
_entity.type
_entity.pdbx_description
1 polymer ?
#
loop_
_entity_poly.entity_id
_entity_poly.type
_entity_poly.pdbx_seq_one_letter_code
_entity_poly.pdbx_strand_id
1 'polypeptide(L)'
;MFLRRIIVILSWVLLSCVSQQALAAAGPLLDRMTKKDSLTSSHIILEFSTMPEYRIQPSGQRIDLFFSNASAAPNLHLLAEDDKIVKVLMARSSKELMVSLLLRQIPANATLTA
;
A
#
# COMPACT_ATOMS: atom_id res chain seq x y z
N MET A 1 18.44 21.43 49.24
CA MET A 1 19.00 21.75 47.89
C MET A 1 19.06 20.52 46.96
N PHE A 2 19.37 19.32 47.47
CA PHE A 2 19.42 18.06 46.70
C PHE A 2 18.07 17.64 46.08
N LEU A 3 16.95 17.79 46.81
CA LEU A 3 15.62 17.40 46.32
C LEU A 3 15.20 18.17 45.05
N ARG A 4 15.54 19.46 44.97
CA ARG A 4 15.27 20.31 43.79
C ARG A 4 16.09 19.88 42.57
N ARG A 5 17.33 19.41 42.78
CA ARG A 5 18.17 18.87 41.70
C ARG A 5 17.64 17.54 41.18
N ILE A 6 17.14 16.67 42.06
CA ILE A 6 16.54 15.38 41.68
C ILE A 6 15.30 15.60 40.82
N ILE A 7 14.42 16.53 41.20
CA ILE A 7 13.20 16.85 40.42
C ILE A 7 13.56 17.36 39.02
N VAL A 8 14.57 18.22 38.90
CA VAL A 8 15.01 18.75 37.59
C VAL A 8 15.60 17.65 36.72
N ILE A 9 16.42 16.76 37.28
CA ILE A 9 17.00 15.62 36.54
C ILE A 9 15.89 14.65 36.08
N LEU A 10 14.95 14.32 36.97
CA LEU A 10 13.85 13.41 36.64
C LEU A 10 12.95 13.98 35.55
N SER A 11 12.66 15.29 35.59
CA SER A 11 11.90 15.99 34.56
C SER A 11 12.63 16.00 33.21
N TRP A 12 13.95 16.14 33.21
CA TRP A 12 14.74 16.11 31.97
C TRP A 12 14.80 14.71 31.34
N VAL A 13 14.88 13.67 32.17
CA VAL A 13 14.83 12.26 31.73
C VAL A 13 13.44 11.92 31.17
N LEU A 14 12.37 12.39 31.82
CA LEU A 14 11.00 12.23 31.32
C LEU A 14 10.78 12.95 29.98
N LEU A 15 11.29 14.18 29.81
CA LEU A 15 11.22 14.90 28.53
C LEU A 15 11.96 14.16 27.40
N SER A 16 13.13 13.59 27.71
CA SER A 16 13.97 12.90 26.72
C SER A 16 13.34 11.58 26.26
N CYS A 17 12.59 10.91 27.13
CA CYS A 17 11.92 9.64 26.82
C CYS A 17 10.70 9.84 25.90
N VAL A 18 10.01 10.99 25.97
CA VAL A 18 8.86 11.28 25.11
C VAL A 18 9.28 11.56 23.65
N SER A 19 10.48 12.10 23.42
CA SER A 19 10.95 12.43 22.07
C SER A 19 11.39 11.23 21.20
N GLN A 20 11.50 10.02 21.75
CA GLN A 20 11.98 8.85 21.00
C GLN A 20 10.86 8.09 20.24
N GLN A 21 9.61 8.53 20.32
CA GLN A 21 8.49 7.91 19.63
C GLN A 21 8.29 8.47 18.21
N ALA A 22 9.31 8.44 17.33
CA ALA A 22 9.13 8.93 15.97
C ALA A 22 10.09 8.30 14.93
N LEU A 23 10.29 6.98 14.99
CA LEU A 23 10.83 6.21 13.86
C LEU A 23 9.99 4.94 13.69
N ALA A 24 8.67 5.09 13.59
CA ALA A 24 7.87 4.06 12.96
C ALA A 24 8.24 4.08 11.47
N ALA A 25 8.99 3.07 11.02
CA ALA A 25 9.26 2.88 9.60
C ALA A 25 7.92 2.86 8.86
N ALA A 26 7.65 3.87 8.04
CA ALA A 26 6.45 3.92 7.24
C ALA A 26 6.46 2.69 6.32
N GLY A 27 5.40 1.87 6.39
CA GLY A 27 5.28 0.69 5.53
C GLY A 27 5.19 1.08 4.05
N PRO A 28 5.35 0.10 3.13
CA PRO A 28 5.21 0.33 1.69
C PRO A 28 3.96 1.13 1.35
N LEU A 29 4.13 2.20 0.57
CA LEU A 29 3.03 3.07 0.17
C LEU A 29 2.78 2.91 -1.32
N LEU A 30 1.53 2.64 -1.72
CA LEU A 30 1.12 2.66 -3.12
C LEU A 30 0.90 4.11 -3.54
N ASP A 31 1.85 4.64 -4.30
CA ASP A 31 1.89 6.05 -4.69
C ASP A 31 1.10 6.30 -5.97
N ARG A 32 1.15 5.35 -6.93
CA ARG A 32 0.53 5.51 -8.23
C ARG A 32 0.05 4.20 -8.82
N MET A 33 -1.06 4.27 -9.54
CA MET A 33 -1.53 3.20 -10.43
C MET A 33 -1.58 3.75 -11.85
N THR A 34 -1.01 3.04 -12.81
CA THR A 34 -1.15 3.36 -14.23
C THR A 34 -1.55 2.13 -15.03
N LYS A 35 -2.29 2.37 -16.11
CA LYS A 35 -2.65 1.36 -17.09
C LYS A 35 -2.00 1.72 -18.42
N LYS A 36 -1.35 0.76 -19.06
CA LYS A 36 -0.83 0.87 -20.43
C LYS A 36 -1.47 -0.21 -21.27
N ASP A 37 -2.26 0.19 -22.24
CA ASP A 37 -2.86 -0.72 -23.20
C ASP A 37 -1.95 -0.91 -24.41
N SER A 38 -1.83 -2.17 -24.84
CA SER A 38 -1.31 -2.54 -26.15
C SER A 38 -2.44 -3.18 -26.97
N LEU A 39 -2.14 -3.53 -28.22
CA LEU A 39 -3.10 -4.21 -29.11
C LEU A 39 -3.50 -5.61 -28.58
N THR A 40 -2.64 -6.27 -27.82
CA THR A 40 -2.82 -7.67 -27.39
C THR A 40 -2.80 -7.86 -25.88
N SER A 41 -2.38 -6.87 -25.11
CA SER A 41 -2.25 -6.95 -23.66
C SER A 41 -2.64 -5.63 -22.99
N SER A 42 -2.94 -5.69 -21.69
CA SER A 42 -3.12 -4.51 -20.85
C SER A 42 -2.19 -4.66 -19.65
N HIS A 43 -1.33 -3.68 -19.43
CA HIS A 43 -0.37 -3.70 -18.33
C HIS A 43 -0.86 -2.75 -17.25
N ILE A 44 -1.08 -3.29 -16.06
CA ILE A 44 -1.42 -2.52 -14.87
C ILE A 44 -0.16 -2.41 -14.03
N ILE A 45 0.28 -1.19 -13.77
CA ILE A 45 1.51 -0.87 -13.06
C ILE A 45 1.11 -0.25 -11.73
N LEU A 46 1.57 -0.86 -10.64
CA LEU A 46 1.40 -0.36 -9.28
C LEU A 46 2.77 0.09 -8.77
N GLU A 47 2.91 1.38 -8.47
CA GLU A 47 4.17 1.96 -8.04
C GLU A 47 4.16 2.15 -6.53
N PHE A 48 5.06 1.43 -5.86
CA PHE A 48 5.22 1.50 -4.43
C PHE A 48 6.50 2.25 -4.06
N SER A 49 6.48 2.95 -2.93
CA SER A 49 7.67 3.59 -2.35
C SER A 49 8.81 2.60 -2.05
N THR A 50 8.44 1.39 -1.64
CA THR A 50 9.32 0.22 -1.47
C THR A 50 8.55 -1.01 -1.90
N MET A 51 9.19 -1.97 -2.58
CA MET A 51 8.52 -3.19 -3.04
C MET A 51 8.00 -4.03 -1.86
N PRO A 52 6.68 -4.23 -1.70
CA PRO A 52 6.13 -5.10 -0.67
C PRO A 52 6.18 -6.57 -1.08
N GLU A 53 6.08 -7.47 -0.11
CA GLU A 53 5.67 -8.85 -0.41
C GLU A 53 4.24 -8.86 -0.94
N TYR A 54 3.96 -9.70 -1.93
CA TYR A 54 2.67 -9.75 -2.59
C TYR A 54 2.19 -11.18 -2.85
N ARG A 55 0.88 -11.35 -2.98
CA ARG A 55 0.24 -12.56 -3.48
C ARG A 55 -0.87 -12.21 -4.45
N ILE A 56 -1.13 -13.09 -5.41
CA ILE A 56 -2.18 -12.93 -6.43
C ILE A 56 -3.15 -14.07 -6.32
N GLN A 57 -4.45 -13.76 -6.40
CA GLN A 57 -5.51 -14.74 -6.47
C GLN A 57 -6.43 -14.42 -7.64
N PRO A 58 -6.20 -15.04 -8.83
CA PRO A 58 -7.12 -14.92 -9.94
C PRO A 58 -8.40 -15.73 -9.67
N SER A 59 -9.55 -15.16 -10.01
CA SER A 59 -10.87 -15.76 -9.84
C SER A 59 -11.75 -15.38 -11.02
N GLY A 60 -11.61 -16.12 -12.13
CA GLY A 60 -12.33 -15.86 -13.37
C GLY A 60 -12.01 -14.48 -13.93
N GLN A 61 -12.99 -13.58 -13.90
CA GLN A 61 -12.85 -12.19 -14.37
C GLN A 61 -12.21 -11.26 -13.34
N ARG A 62 -12.06 -11.71 -12.09
CA ARG A 62 -11.49 -10.90 -11.01
C ARG A 62 -10.05 -11.30 -10.74
N ILE A 63 -9.18 -10.31 -10.53
CA ILE A 63 -7.82 -10.53 -10.05
C ILE A 63 -7.67 -9.78 -8.73
N ASP A 64 -7.46 -10.54 -7.65
CA ASP A 64 -7.21 -9.97 -6.33
C ASP A 64 -5.69 -9.96 -6.07
N LEU A 65 -5.13 -8.77 -5.89
CA LEU A 65 -3.73 -8.52 -5.53
C LEU A 65 -3.68 -8.16 -4.04
N PHE A 66 -2.86 -8.84 -3.26
CA PHE A 66 -2.67 -8.52 -1.85
C PHE A 66 -1.21 -8.16 -1.60
N PHE A 67 -0.99 -7.07 -0.87
CA PHE A 67 0.33 -6.52 -0.57
C PHE A 67 0.52 -6.43 0.95
N SER A 68 1.50 -7.15 1.48
CA SER A 68 1.77 -7.24 2.92
C SER A 68 2.34 -5.94 3.46
N ASN A 69 1.83 -5.51 4.62
CA ASN A 69 2.20 -4.28 5.33
C ASN A 69 2.13 -2.99 4.49
N ALA A 70 1.44 -3.04 3.35
CA ALA A 70 1.33 -1.91 2.45
C ALA A 70 0.09 -1.04 2.77
N SER A 71 0.10 0.20 2.32
CA SER A 71 -1.03 1.14 2.44
C SER A 71 -1.16 1.98 1.17
N ALA A 72 -2.36 2.47 0.88
CA ALA A 72 -2.57 3.40 -0.23
C ALA A 72 -2.18 4.83 0.17
N ALA A 73 -1.54 5.57 -0.74
CA ALA A 73 -1.32 6.99 -0.54
C ALA A 73 -2.66 7.75 -0.43
N PRO A 74 -2.76 8.81 0.41
CA PRO A 74 -4.00 9.57 0.57
C PRO A 74 -4.55 10.17 -0.73
N ASN A 75 -3.66 10.48 -1.68
CA ASN A 75 -3.98 11.08 -2.96
C ASN A 75 -3.90 10.06 -4.12
N LEU A 76 -3.97 8.77 -3.81
CA LEU A 76 -3.90 7.73 -4.83
C LEU A 76 -5.12 7.83 -5.76
N HIS A 77 -4.86 8.07 -7.04
CA HIS A 77 -5.88 7.98 -8.06
C HIS A 77 -6.06 6.53 -8.49
N LEU A 78 -7.29 6.03 -8.35
CA LEU A 78 -7.68 4.74 -8.88
C LEU A 78 -7.68 4.77 -10.41
N LEU A 79 -7.44 3.62 -11.02
CA LEU A 79 -7.62 3.46 -12.46
C LEU A 79 -9.08 3.71 -12.81
N ALA A 80 -9.30 4.42 -13.93
CA ALA A 80 -10.63 4.62 -14.47
C ALA A 80 -11.22 3.29 -14.95
N GLU A 81 -12.53 3.16 -14.83
CA GLU A 81 -13.29 2.09 -15.47
C GLU A 81 -13.36 2.35 -16.98
N ASP A 82 -13.23 1.30 -17.78
CA ASP A 82 -13.20 1.38 -19.25
C ASP A 82 -13.79 0.13 -19.93
N ASP A 83 -13.44 -0.06 -21.20
CA ASP A 83 -13.86 -1.21 -22.00
C ASP A 83 -13.26 -2.53 -21.51
N LYS A 84 -12.12 -2.50 -20.80
CA LYS A 84 -11.43 -3.70 -20.29
C LYS A 84 -11.57 -3.88 -18.79
N ILE A 85 -11.56 -2.80 -18.02
CA ILE A 85 -11.70 -2.78 -16.56
C ILE A 85 -13.13 -2.36 -16.23
N VAL A 86 -13.89 -3.27 -15.60
CA VAL A 86 -15.24 -2.96 -15.12
C VAL A 86 -15.17 -2.21 -13.80
N LYS A 87 -14.25 -2.60 -12.91
CA LYS A 87 -14.13 -1.98 -11.59
C LYS A 87 -12.75 -2.18 -10.98
N VAL A 88 -12.27 -1.16 -10.28
CA VAL A 88 -11.13 -1.29 -9.36
C VAL A 88 -11.59 -1.02 -7.95
N LEU A 89 -11.33 -1.97 -7.06
CA LEU A 89 -11.64 -1.86 -5.64
C LEU A 89 -10.35 -1.91 -4.84
N MET A 90 -10.28 -1.09 -3.80
CA MET A 90 -9.23 -1.19 -2.79
C MET A 90 -9.84 -1.43 -1.43
N ALA A 91 -9.25 -2.37 -0.70
CA ALA A 91 -9.55 -2.57 0.71
C ALA A 91 -8.25 -2.55 1.49
N ARG A 92 -8.29 -1.96 2.69
CA ARG A 92 -7.16 -1.94 3.61
C ARG A 92 -7.53 -2.70 4.87
N SER A 93 -6.65 -3.60 5.27
CA SER A 93 -6.62 -4.21 6.60
C SER A 93 -5.41 -3.68 7.37
N SER A 94 -5.30 -3.99 8.66
CA SER A 94 -4.17 -3.56 9.50
C SER A 94 -2.81 -4.06 9.01
N LYS A 95 -2.78 -5.14 8.23
CA LYS A 95 -1.55 -5.79 7.74
C LYS A 95 -1.48 -5.99 6.23
N GLU A 96 -2.49 -5.58 5.48
CA GLU A 96 -2.50 -5.80 4.03
C GLU A 96 -3.29 -4.72 3.29
N LEU A 97 -2.83 -4.41 2.09
CA LEU A 97 -3.58 -3.69 1.08
C LEU A 97 -4.06 -4.69 0.03
N MET A 98 -5.36 -4.74 -0.22
CA MET A 98 -5.95 -5.51 -1.31
C MET A 98 -6.33 -4.56 -2.45
N VAL A 99 -5.88 -4.88 -3.67
CA VAL A 99 -6.32 -4.25 -4.91
C VAL A 99 -7.03 -5.31 -5.73
N SER A 100 -8.34 -5.15 -5.94
CA SER A 100 -9.16 -6.07 -6.72
C SER A 100 -9.52 -5.43 -8.05
N LEU A 101 -9.21 -6.14 -9.13
CA LEU A 101 -9.46 -5.72 -10.50
C LEU A 101 -10.55 -6.63 -11.07
N LEU A 102 -11.74 -6.08 -11.33
CA LEU A 102 -12.78 -6.77 -12.08
C LEU A 102 -12.65 -6.41 -13.55
N LEU A 103 -12.33 -7.42 -14.36
CA LEU A 103 -12.16 -7.30 -15.81
C LEU A 103 -13.48 -7.60 -16.52
N ARG A 104 -13.67 -7.04 -17.72
CA ARG A 104 -14.88 -7.29 -18.53
C ARG A 104 -14.89 -8.70 -19.11
N GLN A 105 -13.71 -9.26 -19.34
CA GLN A 105 -13.52 -10.60 -19.90
C GLN A 105 -12.50 -11.35 -19.05
N ILE A 106 -12.62 -12.68 -19.03
CA ILE A 106 -11.65 -13.54 -18.36
C ILE A 106 -10.32 -13.40 -19.11
N PRO A 107 -9.23 -13.02 -18.43
CA PRO A 107 -7.93 -12.89 -19.07
C PRO A 107 -7.44 -14.28 -19.48
N ALA A 108 -6.95 -14.41 -20.72
CA ALA A 108 -6.36 -15.67 -21.19
C ALA A 108 -5.10 -16.03 -20.40
N ASN A 109 -4.29 -15.02 -20.05
CA ASN A 109 -3.12 -15.14 -19.21
C ASN A 109 -3.02 -13.93 -18.28
N ALA A 110 -2.60 -14.16 -17.04
CA ALA A 110 -2.25 -13.11 -16.10
C ALA A 110 -0.80 -13.34 -15.65
N THR A 111 0.11 -12.46 -16.06
CA THR A 111 1.52 -12.51 -15.68
C THR A 111 1.83 -11.30 -14.80
N LEU A 112 2.69 -11.51 -13.80
CA LEU A 112 3.20 -10.45 -12.95
C LEU A 112 4.70 -10.30 -13.16
N THR A 113 5.16 -9.07 -13.21
CA THR A 113 6.57 -8.71 -13.28
C THR A 113 6.85 -7.71 -12.17
N ALA A 114 7.89 -7.99 -11.37
CA ALA A 114 8.38 -7.14 -10.29
C ALA A 114 9.61 -6.35 -10.75
#